data_AF-A0A3S0D2Y4-F1
#
_entry.id   AF-A0A3S0D2Y4-F1
#
_cell.length_a   1.000
_cell.length_b   1.000
_cell.length_c   1.000
_cell.angle_alpha   90.00
_cell.angle_beta   90.00
_cell.angle_gamma   90.00
#
_symmetry.space_group_name_H-M   'P 1'
#
loop_
_entity.id
_entity.type
_entity.pdbx_description
1 polymer ?
#
loop_
_entity_poly.entity_id
_entity_poly.type
_entity_poly.pdbx_seq_one_letter_code
_entity_poly.pdbx_strand_id
1 'polypeptide(L)' 'MNSPLFQPFSLGALTLPNRVVMPPLTRARAGQPGNVPTTMNAEYYAQRASAGL' A
#
# COMPACT_ATOMS: atom_id res chain seq x y z
N MET A 1 -23.03 -11.15 -6.68
CA MET A 1 -21.99 -10.54 -5.82
C MET A 1 -20.91 -11.57 -5.53
N ASN A 2 -20.01 -11.84 -6.49
CA ASN A 2 -18.87 -12.73 -6.29
C ASN A 2 -17.72 -12.34 -7.23
N SER A 3 -17.14 -11.16 -7.00
CA SER A 3 -16.03 -10.67 -7.82
C SER A 3 -14.71 -11.22 -7.26
N PRO A 4 -13.87 -11.88 -8.08
CA PRO A 4 -12.54 -12.34 -7.66
C PRO A 4 -11.64 -11.22 -7.12
N LEU A 5 -11.90 -9.96 -7.52
CA LEU A 5 -11.12 -8.79 -7.10
C LEU A 5 -11.12 -8.58 -5.58
N PHE A 6 -12.23 -8.90 -4.91
CA PHE A 6 -12.43 -8.67 -3.48
C PHE A 6 -12.32 -9.95 -2.65
N GLN A 7 -11.84 -11.04 -3.25
CA GLN A 7 -11.60 -12.31 -2.56
C GLN A 7 -10.16 -12.39 -2.04
N PRO A 8 -9.94 -13.09 -0.92
CA PRO A 8 -8.59 -13.35 -0.42
C PRO A 8 -7.70 -14.05 -1.45
N PHE A 9 -6.40 -13.79 -1.38
CA PHE A 9 -5.41 -14.36 -2.27
C PHE A 9 -4.09 -14.64 -1.54
N SER A 10 -3.54 -15.83 -1.73
CA SER A 10 -2.22 -16.19 -1.20
C SER A 10 -1.12 -15.72 -2.15
N LEU A 11 -0.24 -14.84 -1.67
CA LEU A 11 0.95 -14.35 -2.37
C LEU A 11 2.20 -14.78 -1.61
N GLY A 12 2.79 -15.91 -2.02
CA GLY A 12 3.93 -16.49 -1.30
C GLY A 12 3.55 -16.86 0.14
N ALA A 13 4.24 -16.28 1.11
CA ALA A 13 3.95 -16.47 2.54
C ALA A 13 2.83 -15.56 3.09
N LEU A 14 2.30 -14.64 2.28
CA LEU A 14 1.28 -13.68 2.71
C LEU A 14 -0.12 -14.11 2.25
N THR A 15 -1.12 -13.85 3.10
CA THR A 15 -2.53 -13.93 2.72
C THR A 15 -3.08 -12.51 2.63
N LEU A 16 -3.40 -12.08 1.41
CA LEU A 16 -3.96 -10.75 1.15
C LEU A 16 -5.49 -10.81 1.24
N PRO A 17 -6.17 -9.80 1.82
CA PRO A 17 -7.63 -9.79 1.94
C PRO A 17 -8.36 -9.56 0.61
N ASN A 18 -7.67 -8.98 -0.38
CA ASN A 18 -8.21 -8.69 -1.72
C ASN A 18 -7.06 -8.60 -2.74
N ARG A 19 -7.40 -8.42 -4.02
CA ARG A 19 -6.45 -8.33 -5.14
C ARG A 19 -6.21 -6.90 -5.63
N VAL A 20 -6.57 -5.90 -4.84
CA VAL A 20 -6.34 -4.48 -5.14
C VAL A 20 -5.00 -4.08 -4.53
N VAL A 21 -4.09 -3.57 -5.35
CA VAL A 21 -2.73 -3.20 -4.93
C VAL A 21 -2.54 -1.70 -5.07
N MET A 22 -1.81 -1.09 -4.13
CA MET A 22 -1.30 0.26 -4.28
C MET A 22 -0.04 0.23 -5.16
N PRO A 23 -0.08 0.74 -6.41
CA PRO A 23 1.10 0.73 -7.26
C PRO A 23 2.24 1.58 -6.67
N PRO A 24 3.50 1.30 -7.00
CA PRO A 24 4.62 2.13 -6.59
C PRO A 24 4.54 3.50 -7.28
N LEU A 25 4.43 4.56 -6.48
CA LEU A 25 4.25 5.94 -6.97
C LEU A 25 5.29 6.87 -6.33
N THR A 26 6.22 7.39 -7.14
CA THR A 26 7.16 8.42 -6.68
C THR A 26 6.40 9.72 -6.39
N ARG A 27 6.52 10.23 -5.16
CA ARG A 27 5.82 11.47 -4.72
C ARG A 27 6.73 12.68 -4.54
N ALA A 28 8.06 12.50 -4.55
CA ALA A 28 9.05 13.55 -4.32
C ALA A 28 8.79 14.39 -3.04
N ARG A 29 8.39 13.73 -1.94
CA ARG A 29 8.06 14.36 -0.63
C ARG A 29 8.93 13.84 0.52
N ALA A 30 10.16 13.43 0.23
CA ALA A 30 11.10 13.06 1.29
C ALA A 30 11.62 14.33 1.99
N GLY A 31 11.84 14.24 3.31
CA GLY A 31 12.47 15.31 4.07
C GLY A 31 13.91 15.52 3.64
N GLN A 32 14.36 16.77 3.71
CA GLN A 32 15.75 17.17 3.45
C GLN A 32 16.39 17.85 4.65
N PRO A 33 17.71 17.68 4.85
CA PRO A 33 18.62 16.82 4.08
C PRO A 33 18.41 15.32 4.36
N GLY A 34 18.88 14.44 3.46
CA GLY A 34 19.03 13.00 3.73
C GLY A 34 17.94 12.09 3.17
N ASN A 35 16.97 12.60 2.42
CA ASN A 35 15.92 11.80 1.76
C ASN A 35 15.12 10.90 2.72
N VAL A 36 14.85 11.39 3.94
CA VAL A 36 14.23 10.59 5.00
C VAL A 36 12.69 10.69 4.93
N PRO A 37 11.94 9.58 5.04
CA PRO A 37 10.49 9.64 5.20
C PRO A 37 10.07 10.45 6.43
N THR A 38 8.94 11.15 6.31
CA THR A 38 8.37 12.01 7.35
C THR A 38 7.03 11.45 7.85
N THR A 39 6.43 12.08 8.87
CA THR A 39 5.09 11.75 9.35
C THR A 39 4.04 11.80 8.25
N MET A 40 4.16 12.72 7.29
CA MET A 40 3.28 12.81 6.12
C MET A 40 3.35 11.56 5.24
N ASN A 41 4.53 10.94 5.08
CA ASN A 41 4.66 9.71 4.31
C ASN A 41 3.92 8.55 5.00
N ALA A 42 4.07 8.44 6.32
CA ALA A 42 3.39 7.40 7.10
C ALA A 42 1.86 7.56 7.02
N GLU A 43 1.35 8.77 7.24
CA GLU A 43 -0.09 9.06 7.14
C GLU A 43 -0.63 8.72 5.74
N TYR A 44 0.10 9.08 4.69
CA TYR A 44 -0.28 8.80 3.31
C TYR A 44 -0.48 7.30 3.03
N TYR A 45 0.39 6.43 3.56
CA TYR A 45 0.25 4.98 3.43
C TYR A 45 -0.82 4.40 4.36
N ALA A 46 -0.94 4.92 5.59
CA ALA A 46 -1.96 4.48 6.54
C ALA A 46 -3.39 4.67 5.98
N GLN A 47 -3.64 5.79 5.30
CA GLN A 47 -4.91 6.05 4.61
C GLN A 47 -5.26 5.02 3.52
N ARG A 48 -4.30 4.21 3.05
CA ARG A 48 -4.45 3.24 1.95
C ARG A 48 -4.22 1.80 2.39
N ALA A 49 -4.10 1.55 3.70
CA ALA A 49 -3.81 0.23 4.26
C ALA A 49 -4.91 -0.83 4.05
N SER A 50 -6.06 -0.46 3.45
CA SER A 50 -7.09 -1.42 3.04
C SER A 50 -6.80 -2.10 1.70
N ALA A 51 -5.80 -1.61 0.95
CA ALA A 51 -5.26 -2.34 -0.20
C ALA A 51 -4.73 -3.71 0.26
N GLY A 52 -4.87 -4.72 -0.60
CA GLY A 52 -4.31 -6.04 -0.34
C GLY A 52 -2.79 -6.00 -0.20
N LEU A 53 -2.12 -5.12 -0.96
CA LEU A 53 -0.68 -4.87 -0.93
C LEU A 53 -0.38 -3.40 -1.25
#